data_AF-A0A7C2ZYX1-F1
#
_entry.id   AF-A0A7C2ZYX1-F1
#
_cell.length_a   1.000
_cell.length_b   1.000
_cell.length_c   1.000
_cell.angle_alpha   90.00
_cell.angle_beta   90.00
_cell.angle_gamma   90.00
#
_symmetry.space_group_name_H-M   'P 1'
#
loop_
_entity.id
_entity.type
_entity.pdbx_description
1 polymer ?
#
loop_
_entity_poly.entity_id
_entity_poly.type
_entity_poly.pdbx_seq_one_letter_code
_entity_poly.pdbx_strand_id
1 'polypeptide(L)'
;MTSSRSSLISLPPLPCSSVIAPSTCQRPALALRSTDKKHDPMGFRAFQFCSPRSLFKSSYPGIHGCAALEAASALREFEFYEGDEAERALERALGRFFVLYALCRVEYEGRAKSELDWGLRILISKPDGTLLIHERDKHKPRNWQPPGCRLYLLRKGRWPILMSVRRRPYEVVKVILEKVLALLVVNHIAREELALEKTEADLVSRVVEEPELVEEGLEVLDVEHPTPLGTIDLLARDRGGRLVVCEFKRSVAGLDAVSQLRRYVEQMAEVHGRDKVRGLLIAPAITSTAMRYLAKLGLEYKRLTF
;
A
#
# COMPACT_ATOMS: atom_id res chain seq x y z
N MET A 1 -59.78 19.35 32.17
CA MET A 1 -59.60 20.68 31.54
C MET A 1 -58.15 21.06 31.79
N THR A 2 -57.22 21.03 30.84
CA THR A 2 -57.21 21.65 29.50
C THR A 2 -56.37 20.81 28.53
N SER A 3 -56.71 20.89 27.25
CA SER A 3 -56.15 20.11 26.15
C SER A 3 -54.99 20.88 25.51
N SER A 4 -53.92 20.19 25.13
CA SER A 4 -53.00 20.65 24.07
C SER A 4 -52.80 19.52 23.05
N ARG A 5 -53.57 19.62 21.97
CA ARG A 5 -53.41 18.83 20.74
C ARG A 5 -52.13 19.29 20.04
N SER A 6 -51.21 18.34 19.78
CA SER A 6 -50.13 18.53 18.81
C SER A 6 -50.42 17.66 17.60
N SER A 7 -50.86 18.31 16.53
CA SER A 7 -51.12 17.76 15.21
C SER A 7 -49.80 17.49 14.48
N LEU A 8 -49.48 16.21 14.28
CA LEU A 8 -48.43 15.79 13.35
C LEU A 8 -49.04 15.58 11.96
N ILE A 9 -48.43 16.26 11.00
CA ILE A 9 -48.80 16.38 9.60
C ILE A 9 -48.55 15.05 8.88
N SER A 10 -49.60 14.50 8.29
CA SER A 10 -49.57 13.36 7.38
C SER A 10 -49.05 13.81 6.00
N LEU A 11 -47.89 13.28 5.58
CA LEU A 11 -47.40 13.42 4.20
C LEU A 11 -48.13 12.42 3.28
N PRO A 12 -48.58 12.81 2.08
CA PRO A 12 -49.17 11.89 1.12
C PRO A 12 -48.11 11.01 0.43
N PRO A 13 -48.49 9.80 -0.06
CA PRO A 13 -47.57 8.90 -0.74
C PRO A 13 -47.23 9.42 -2.14
N LEU A 14 -45.97 9.26 -2.55
CA LEU A 14 -45.50 9.55 -3.91
C LEU A 14 -46.05 8.51 -4.91
N PRO A 15 -46.47 8.92 -6.12
CA PRO A 15 -46.99 7.99 -7.10
C PRO A 15 -45.87 7.19 -7.79
N CYS A 16 -46.14 5.90 -7.93
CA CYS A 16 -45.39 4.95 -8.72
C CYS A 16 -45.72 5.16 -10.21
N SER A 17 -44.73 5.31 -11.09
CA SER A 17 -44.96 5.31 -12.55
C SER A 17 -43.75 4.81 -13.35
N SER A 18 -44.04 3.75 -14.13
CA SER A 18 -43.50 3.38 -15.44
C SER A 18 -42.02 2.99 -15.60
N VAL A 19 -41.81 1.67 -15.53
CA VAL A 19 -41.24 0.79 -16.58
C VAL A 19 -40.80 1.49 -17.88
N ILE A 20 -39.50 1.41 -18.21
CA ILE A 20 -38.98 1.44 -19.58
C ILE A 20 -37.87 0.38 -19.71
N ALA A 21 -38.07 -0.56 -20.62
CA ALA A 21 -37.14 -1.62 -21.03
C ALA A 21 -36.30 -1.16 -22.27
N PRO A 22 -35.25 -1.90 -22.67
CA PRO A 22 -34.03 -1.33 -23.25
C PRO A 22 -34.10 -1.11 -24.77
N SER A 23 -33.52 -0.01 -25.25
CA SER A 23 -33.28 0.22 -26.67
C SER A 23 -31.94 -0.36 -27.12
N THR A 24 -32.05 -1.27 -28.08
CA THR A 24 -31.00 -1.84 -28.91
C THR A 24 -30.31 -0.76 -29.74
N CYS A 25 -29.02 -0.53 -29.51
CA CYS A 25 -28.22 0.35 -30.37
C CYS A 25 -27.55 -0.50 -31.46
N GLN A 26 -28.11 -0.39 -32.66
CA GLN A 26 -27.61 -0.95 -33.91
C GLN A 26 -26.28 -0.27 -34.31
N ARG A 27 -25.29 -1.08 -34.71
CA ARG A 27 -24.08 -0.60 -35.39
C ARG A 27 -24.44 -0.17 -36.83
N PRO A 28 -24.00 0.99 -37.32
CA PRO A 28 -23.98 1.23 -38.76
C PRO A 28 -22.72 0.62 -39.38
N ALA A 29 -22.94 -0.20 -40.40
CA ALA A 29 -21.93 -0.55 -41.39
C ALA A 29 -21.68 0.66 -42.30
N LEU A 30 -20.42 0.98 -42.56
CA LEU A 30 -20.02 1.89 -43.63
C LEU A 30 -18.96 1.18 -44.47
N ALA A 31 -19.39 0.76 -45.66
CA ALA A 31 -18.53 0.36 -46.75
C ALA A 31 -18.40 1.55 -47.71
N LEU A 32 -17.19 2.08 -47.91
CA LEU A 32 -16.87 2.92 -49.06
C LEU A 32 -15.42 2.67 -49.54
N ARG A 33 -15.38 2.01 -50.70
CA ARG A 33 -14.57 2.28 -51.91
C ARG A 33 -13.04 2.43 -51.78
N SER A 34 -12.41 1.49 -52.47
CA SER A 34 -11.05 1.51 -53.00
C SER A 34 -10.67 2.81 -53.70
N THR A 35 -9.57 3.41 -53.28
CA THR A 35 -8.66 4.11 -54.20
C THR A 35 -7.23 3.78 -53.81
N ASP A 36 -6.50 3.27 -54.79
CA ASP A 36 -5.07 2.99 -54.73
C ASP A 36 -4.27 4.25 -54.39
N LYS A 37 -3.32 4.11 -53.45
CA LYS A 37 -2.03 4.82 -53.51
C LYS A 37 -1.01 4.11 -52.61
N LYS A 38 0.07 3.67 -53.26
CA LYS A 38 1.27 3.03 -52.74
C LYS A 38 1.87 3.82 -51.57
N HIS A 39 2.13 3.15 -50.44
CA HIS A 39 3.25 3.44 -49.56
C HIS A 39 3.68 2.16 -48.82
N ASP A 40 4.99 1.97 -48.80
CA ASP A 40 5.76 0.82 -48.36
C ASP A 40 5.81 0.74 -46.81
N PRO A 41 5.65 -0.44 -46.18
CA PRO A 41 6.12 -0.62 -44.82
C PRO A 41 7.16 -1.74 -44.71
N MET A 42 8.30 -1.35 -44.14
CA MET A 42 9.37 -2.20 -43.65
C MET A 42 8.83 -3.40 -42.85
N GLY A 43 9.43 -4.56 -43.13
CA GLY A 43 9.02 -5.85 -42.60
C GLY A 43 9.17 -5.98 -41.09
N PHE A 44 8.11 -6.45 -40.45
CA PHE A 44 8.18 -7.13 -39.16
C PHE A 44 8.14 -8.64 -39.43
N ARG A 45 9.28 -9.31 -39.19
CA ARG A 45 9.37 -10.78 -39.19
C ARG A 45 8.56 -11.32 -38.02
N ALA A 46 7.57 -12.15 -38.32
CA ALA A 46 6.92 -13.02 -37.35
C ALA A 46 7.95 -14.03 -36.81
N PHE A 47 8.22 -13.98 -35.50
CA PHE A 47 8.97 -15.04 -34.83
C PHE A 47 8.02 -16.21 -34.59
N GLN A 48 8.15 -17.20 -35.46
CA GLN A 48 7.52 -18.51 -35.37
C GLN A 48 8.19 -19.28 -34.21
N PHE A 49 7.49 -19.46 -33.09
CA PHE A 49 7.99 -20.29 -31.99
C PHE A 49 8.02 -21.76 -32.43
N CYS A 50 9.23 -22.28 -32.66
CA CYS A 50 9.49 -23.69 -32.87
C CYS A 50 9.26 -24.46 -31.56
N SER A 51 8.41 -25.49 -31.59
CA SER A 51 8.33 -26.46 -30.51
C SER A 51 9.51 -27.44 -30.60
N PRO A 52 10.20 -27.76 -29.50
CA PRO A 52 11.18 -28.83 -29.54
C PRO A 52 10.49 -30.16 -29.21
N ARG A 53 10.20 -30.93 -30.26
CA ARG A 53 10.03 -32.38 -30.14
C ARG A 53 11.38 -33.07 -30.37
N SER A 54 11.66 -34.00 -29.45
CA SER A 54 12.57 -35.14 -29.52
C SER A 54 14.07 -34.87 -29.36
N LEU A 55 14.65 -35.41 -28.28
CA LEU A 55 15.49 -36.61 -28.30
C LEU A 55 16.23 -36.72 -26.95
N PHE A 56 15.83 -37.63 -26.07
CA PHE A 56 16.76 -38.28 -25.13
C PHE A 56 16.14 -39.61 -24.69
N LYS A 57 16.61 -40.71 -25.29
CA LYS A 57 16.56 -42.03 -24.67
C LYS A 57 17.82 -42.14 -23.81
N SER A 58 17.66 -42.21 -22.50
CA SER A 58 18.71 -42.67 -21.59
C SER A 58 18.05 -43.58 -20.57
N SER A 59 18.48 -44.83 -20.59
CA SER A 59 18.03 -45.91 -19.72
C SER A 59 18.94 -45.96 -18.51
N TYR A 60 18.47 -45.52 -17.34
CA TYR A 60 19.08 -45.88 -16.04
C TYR A 60 17.98 -46.05 -14.97
N PRO A 61 18.12 -47.03 -14.06
CA PRO A 61 17.05 -47.47 -13.19
C PRO A 61 16.96 -46.61 -11.92
N GLY A 62 15.72 -46.34 -11.50
CA GLY A 62 15.27 -46.29 -10.11
C GLY A 62 15.96 -45.29 -9.17
N ILE A 63 15.14 -44.40 -8.61
CA ILE A 63 15.40 -43.45 -7.52
C ILE A 63 15.71 -42.02 -8.05
N HIS A 64 15.05 -41.00 -7.46
CA HIS A 64 15.19 -39.54 -7.68
C HIS A 64 14.18 -38.81 -8.61
N GLY A 65 12.90 -39.19 -8.62
CA GLY A 65 11.86 -38.41 -9.33
C GLY A 65 11.54 -37.04 -8.70
N CYS A 66 11.42 -36.96 -7.37
CA CYS A 66 10.92 -35.76 -6.69
C CYS A 66 11.95 -34.61 -6.63
N ALA A 67 13.21 -34.93 -6.29
CA ALA A 67 14.27 -33.93 -6.15
C ALA A 67 14.70 -33.29 -7.49
N ALA A 68 14.66 -34.06 -8.59
CA ALA A 68 14.98 -33.55 -9.91
C ALA A 68 13.90 -32.58 -10.44
N LEU A 69 12.63 -32.83 -10.13
CA LEU A 69 11.50 -31.95 -10.45
C LEU A 69 11.54 -30.64 -9.65
N GLU A 70 11.91 -30.69 -8.37
CA GLU A 70 12.10 -29.49 -7.55
C GLU A 70 13.30 -28.65 -8.02
N ALA A 71 14.42 -29.29 -8.37
CA ALA A 71 15.59 -28.60 -8.92
C ALA A 71 15.31 -27.94 -10.29
N ALA A 72 14.51 -28.60 -11.15
CA ALA A 72 14.09 -28.04 -12.43
C ALA A 72 13.08 -26.89 -12.30
N SER A 73 12.26 -26.88 -11.24
CA SER A 73 11.34 -25.79 -10.90
C SER A 73 12.11 -24.54 -10.42
N ALA A 74 13.18 -24.72 -9.63
CA ALA A 74 14.01 -23.61 -9.14
C ALA A 74 14.75 -22.83 -10.25
N LEU A 75 14.97 -23.46 -11.41
CA LEU A 75 15.59 -22.83 -12.59
C LEU A 75 14.61 -21.95 -13.40
N ARG A 76 13.29 -22.09 -13.18
CA ARG A 76 12.30 -21.26 -13.86
C ARG A 76 12.08 -19.96 -13.11
N GLU A 77 11.94 -18.85 -13.84
CA GLU A 77 11.59 -17.55 -13.26
C GLU A 77 10.23 -17.58 -12.54
N PHE A 78 9.28 -18.34 -13.09
CA PHE A 78 7.95 -18.54 -12.52
C PHE A 78 7.35 -19.90 -12.90
N GLU A 79 6.32 -20.29 -12.16
CA GLU A 79 5.44 -21.43 -12.44
C GLU A 79 4.00 -20.96 -12.49
N PHE A 80 3.21 -21.49 -13.43
CA PHE A 80 1.80 -21.14 -13.57
C PHE A 80 0.95 -22.40 -13.65
N TYR A 81 -0.13 -22.40 -12.88
CA TYR A 81 -1.06 -23.51 -12.75
C TYR A 81 -2.50 -22.99 -12.87
N GLU A 82 -3.39 -23.80 -13.43
CA GLU A 82 -4.82 -23.47 -13.57
C GLU A 82 -5.71 -24.56 -12.96
N GLY A 83 -6.92 -24.15 -12.54
CA GLY A 83 -7.95 -25.05 -12.03
C GLY A 83 -7.47 -25.97 -10.90
N ASP A 84 -7.76 -27.26 -11.03
CA ASP A 84 -7.42 -28.25 -9.99
C ASP A 84 -5.91 -28.42 -9.79
N GLU A 85 -5.10 -28.17 -10.83
CA GLU A 85 -3.65 -28.22 -10.72
C GLU A 85 -3.13 -27.11 -9.81
N ALA A 86 -3.70 -25.91 -9.92
CA ALA A 86 -3.39 -24.78 -9.05
C ALA A 86 -3.70 -25.09 -7.59
N GLU A 87 -4.84 -25.74 -7.32
CA GLU A 87 -5.18 -26.15 -5.95
C GLU A 87 -4.19 -27.18 -5.40
N ARG A 88 -3.78 -28.17 -6.21
CA ARG A 88 -2.78 -29.18 -5.81
C ARG A 88 -1.38 -28.58 -5.61
N ALA A 89 -1.04 -27.54 -6.36
CA ALA A 89 0.25 -26.86 -6.25
C ALA A 89 0.35 -25.92 -5.05
N LEU A 90 -0.79 -25.50 -4.47
CA LEU A 90 -0.84 -24.49 -3.40
C LEU A 90 0.00 -24.84 -2.18
N GLU A 91 0.07 -26.12 -1.79
CA GLU A 91 0.89 -26.56 -0.65
C GLU A 91 2.39 -26.34 -0.90
N ARG A 92 2.86 -26.58 -2.13
CA ARG A 92 4.26 -26.34 -2.55
C ARG A 92 4.57 -24.85 -2.75
N ALA A 93 3.55 -24.00 -2.83
CA ALA A 93 3.70 -22.56 -2.96
C ALA A 93 3.83 -21.84 -1.60
N LEU A 94 3.51 -22.51 -0.49
CA LEU A 94 3.57 -21.89 0.84
C LEU A 94 5.00 -21.41 1.16
N GLY A 95 5.10 -20.17 1.68
CA GLY A 95 6.38 -19.53 1.99
C GLY A 95 7.12 -18.96 0.78
N ARG A 96 6.59 -19.12 -0.44
CA ARG A 96 7.12 -18.52 -1.67
C ARG A 96 6.31 -17.27 -2.02
N PHE A 97 6.80 -16.50 -3.00
CA PHE A 97 5.98 -15.45 -3.58
C PHE A 97 4.95 -16.10 -4.51
N PHE A 98 3.67 -15.88 -4.27
CA PHE A 98 2.63 -16.32 -5.20
C PHE A 98 1.46 -15.35 -5.32
N VAL A 99 0.81 -15.40 -6.48
CA VAL A 99 -0.47 -14.75 -6.76
C VAL A 99 -1.51 -15.83 -7.00
N LEU A 100 -2.60 -15.79 -6.26
CA LEU A 100 -3.69 -16.75 -6.33
C LEU A 100 -4.97 -16.03 -6.74
N TYR A 101 -5.64 -16.52 -7.78
CA TYR A 101 -6.97 -16.10 -8.17
C TYR A 101 -7.98 -17.19 -7.81
N ALA A 102 -8.91 -16.89 -6.92
CA ALA A 102 -9.84 -17.88 -6.38
C ALA A 102 -11.20 -17.26 -6.01
N LEU A 103 -12.24 -18.10 -6.08
CA LEU A 103 -13.52 -17.85 -5.44
C LEU A 103 -13.40 -18.21 -3.96
N CYS A 104 -13.50 -17.22 -3.09
CA CYS A 104 -13.26 -17.41 -1.68
C CYS A 104 -14.13 -16.53 -0.78
N ARG A 105 -14.23 -16.92 0.48
CA ARG A 105 -14.70 -16.10 1.60
C ARG A 105 -13.51 -15.79 2.50
N VAL A 106 -13.51 -14.61 3.13
CA VAL A 106 -12.43 -14.20 4.05
C VAL A 106 -13.01 -13.85 5.41
N GLU A 107 -12.39 -14.37 6.46
CA GLU A 107 -12.70 -14.06 7.85
C GLU A 107 -11.44 -13.55 8.53
N TYR A 108 -11.57 -12.48 9.30
CA TYR A 108 -10.48 -11.95 10.11
C TYR A 108 -10.92 -11.76 11.56
N GLU A 109 -10.03 -12.18 12.47
CA GLU A 109 -10.18 -12.02 13.90
C GLU A 109 -8.86 -11.57 14.52
N GLY A 110 -8.90 -10.45 15.24
CA GLY A 110 -7.73 -9.83 15.86
C GLY A 110 -8.13 -8.59 16.65
N ARG A 111 -7.46 -7.46 16.40
CA ARG A 111 -7.84 -6.15 16.98
C ARG A 111 -9.25 -5.68 16.60
N ALA A 112 -9.78 -6.23 15.52
CA ALA A 112 -11.16 -6.07 15.09
C ALA A 112 -11.67 -7.43 14.56
N LYS A 113 -12.93 -7.47 14.13
CA LYS A 113 -13.49 -8.60 13.40
C LYS A 113 -14.06 -8.11 12.08
N SER A 114 -13.84 -8.86 11.01
CA SER A 114 -14.40 -8.54 9.69
C SER A 114 -14.61 -9.80 8.86
N GLU A 115 -15.61 -9.77 8.01
CA GLU A 115 -15.84 -10.80 6.99
C GLU A 115 -15.96 -10.19 5.60
N LEU A 116 -15.58 -10.96 4.59
CA LEU A 116 -15.87 -10.72 3.19
C LEU A 116 -16.56 -11.97 2.65
N ASP A 117 -17.78 -11.82 2.15
CA ASP A 117 -18.57 -12.92 1.60
C ASP A 117 -17.95 -13.48 0.30
N TRP A 118 -18.52 -14.57 -0.22
CA TRP A 118 -18.05 -15.25 -1.43
C TRP A 118 -17.82 -14.28 -2.59
N GLY A 119 -16.63 -14.34 -3.16
CA GLY A 119 -16.25 -13.50 -4.29
C GLY A 119 -14.91 -13.90 -4.88
N LEU A 120 -14.74 -13.59 -6.17
CA LEU A 120 -13.48 -13.78 -6.87
C LEU A 120 -12.47 -12.72 -6.43
N ARG A 121 -11.35 -13.16 -5.85
CA ARG A 121 -10.33 -12.27 -5.29
C ARG A 121 -8.94 -12.68 -5.75
N ILE A 122 -8.06 -11.69 -5.76
CA ILE A 122 -6.63 -11.90 -5.94
C ILE A 122 -5.97 -11.87 -4.57
N LEU A 123 -5.20 -12.91 -4.27
CA LEU A 123 -4.38 -13.00 -3.08
C LEU A 123 -2.91 -12.95 -3.49
N ILE A 124 -2.12 -12.17 -2.76
CA ILE A 124 -0.66 -12.13 -2.91
C ILE A 124 -0.05 -12.58 -1.59
N SER A 125 0.73 -13.66 -1.63
CA SER A 125 1.57 -14.07 -0.52
C SER A 125 3.02 -13.80 -0.85
N LYS A 126 3.76 -13.28 0.13
CA LYS A 126 5.20 -13.00 -0.01
C LYS A 126 6.02 -13.90 0.93
N PRO A 127 7.31 -14.15 0.62
CA PRO A 127 8.19 -14.97 1.45
C PRO A 127 8.40 -14.47 2.87
N ASP A 128 8.25 -13.15 3.10
CA ASP A 128 8.35 -12.55 4.44
C ASP A 128 7.12 -12.80 5.32
N GLY A 129 6.10 -13.51 4.81
CA GLY A 129 4.85 -13.81 5.52
C GLY A 129 3.71 -12.82 5.25
N THR A 130 3.95 -11.77 4.46
CA THR A 130 2.90 -10.82 4.07
C THR A 130 1.81 -11.54 3.28
N LEU A 131 0.55 -11.25 3.61
CA LEU A 131 -0.63 -11.66 2.84
C LEU A 131 -1.44 -10.43 2.47
N LEU A 132 -1.79 -10.26 1.20
CA LEU A 132 -2.64 -9.19 0.70
C LEU A 132 -3.83 -9.81 -0.02
N ILE A 133 -5.04 -9.30 0.23
CA ILE A 133 -6.27 -9.75 -0.43
C ILE A 133 -6.94 -8.55 -1.08
N HIS A 134 -7.04 -8.58 -2.41
CA HIS A 134 -7.59 -7.52 -3.23
C HIS A 134 -8.93 -7.90 -3.88
N GLU A 135 -9.74 -6.87 -4.07
CA GLU A 135 -10.94 -6.88 -4.91
C GLU A 135 -10.71 -5.94 -6.11
N ARG A 136 -11.78 -5.64 -6.86
CA ARG A 136 -11.73 -4.83 -8.08
C ARG A 136 -11.09 -3.45 -7.92
N ASP A 137 -11.37 -2.78 -6.79
CA ASP A 137 -11.13 -1.34 -6.65
C ASP A 137 -10.20 -1.02 -5.46
N LYS A 138 -9.69 0.22 -5.48
CA LYS A 138 -8.82 0.86 -4.48
C LYS A 138 -7.38 0.31 -4.47
N HIS A 139 -6.45 1.19 -4.08
CA HIS A 139 -5.03 0.83 -4.00
C HIS A 139 -4.68 -0.03 -2.77
N LYS A 140 -5.52 0.00 -1.71
CA LYS A 140 -5.28 -0.78 -0.48
C LYS A 140 -5.95 -2.15 -0.58
N PRO A 141 -5.31 -3.22 -0.07
CA PRO A 141 -5.97 -4.51 0.09
C PRO A 141 -7.20 -4.37 1.00
N ARG A 142 -8.21 -5.21 0.75
CA ARG A 142 -9.41 -5.30 1.59
C ARG A 142 -9.11 -5.96 2.93
N ASN A 143 -8.22 -6.94 2.93
CA ASN A 143 -7.73 -7.61 4.12
C ASN A 143 -6.26 -8.00 3.92
N TRP A 144 -5.47 -7.97 4.97
CA TRP A 144 -4.02 -8.18 4.87
C TRP A 144 -3.41 -8.61 6.19
N GLN A 145 -2.22 -9.19 6.12
CA GLN A 145 -1.35 -9.48 7.24
C GLN A 145 0.06 -8.95 6.97
N PRO A 146 0.75 -8.35 7.96
CA PRO A 146 2.08 -7.80 7.82
C PRO A 146 3.16 -8.89 7.60
N PRO A 147 4.40 -8.49 7.31
CA PRO A 147 5.56 -9.37 7.43
C PRO A 147 5.65 -10.06 8.80
N GLY A 148 6.29 -11.23 8.84
CA GLY A 148 6.49 -12.07 10.03
C GLY A 148 5.34 -13.03 10.35
N CYS A 149 4.29 -13.05 9.52
CA CYS A 149 3.16 -13.97 9.67
C CYS A 149 3.46 -15.35 9.07
N ARG A 150 2.73 -16.38 9.53
CA ARG A 150 2.85 -17.74 8.98
C ARG A 150 1.57 -18.14 8.28
N LEU A 151 1.70 -18.60 7.04
CA LEU A 151 0.60 -19.09 6.22
C LEU A 151 0.54 -20.61 6.26
N TYR A 152 -0.64 -21.16 6.53
CA TYR A 152 -0.91 -22.59 6.57
C TYR A 152 -2.04 -22.93 5.60
N LEU A 153 -1.97 -24.10 4.97
CA LEU A 153 -3.08 -24.68 4.23
C LEU A 153 -3.74 -25.78 5.07
N LEU A 154 -5.01 -25.61 5.39
CA LEU A 154 -5.80 -26.59 6.12
C LEU A 154 -6.83 -27.21 5.18
N ARG A 155 -6.79 -28.54 4.99
CA ARG A 155 -7.74 -29.30 4.16
C ARG A 155 -8.80 -30.02 4.98
N LYS A 156 -9.28 -29.39 6.06
CA LYS A 156 -10.33 -29.96 6.93
C LYS A 156 -11.71 -29.43 6.51
N GLY A 157 -12.65 -30.33 6.25
CA GLY A 157 -14.02 -29.98 5.86
C GLY A 157 -14.21 -29.89 4.35
N ARG A 158 -15.26 -29.17 3.92
CA ARG A 158 -15.66 -29.08 2.50
C ARG A 158 -14.66 -28.30 1.64
N TRP A 159 -14.10 -27.23 2.18
CA TRP A 159 -13.29 -26.27 1.44
C TRP A 159 -11.91 -26.11 2.07
N PRO A 160 -10.81 -26.10 1.29
CA PRO A 160 -9.49 -25.76 1.80
C PRO A 160 -9.47 -24.35 2.41
N ILE A 161 -8.67 -24.16 3.46
CA ILE A 161 -8.54 -22.88 4.16
C ILE A 161 -7.07 -22.46 4.16
N LEU A 162 -6.76 -21.31 3.57
CA LEU A 162 -5.49 -20.63 3.78
C LEU A 162 -5.60 -19.77 5.05
N MET A 163 -4.82 -20.09 6.07
CA MET A 163 -4.83 -19.42 7.37
C MET A 163 -3.51 -18.70 7.61
N SER A 164 -3.54 -17.37 7.64
CA SER A 164 -2.40 -16.53 8.03
C SER A 164 -2.51 -16.14 9.50
N VAL A 165 -1.45 -16.39 10.27
CA VAL A 165 -1.41 -16.15 11.72
C VAL A 165 -0.29 -15.18 12.06
N ARG A 166 -0.65 -14.09 12.76
CA ARG A 166 0.25 -13.17 13.45
C ARG A 166 0.25 -13.50 14.93
N ARG A 167 1.43 -13.53 15.56
CA ARG A 167 1.54 -13.86 16.99
C ARG A 167 1.32 -12.67 17.92
N ARG A 168 1.77 -11.48 17.52
CA ARG A 168 1.74 -10.26 18.36
C ARG A 168 1.40 -9.00 17.55
N PRO A 169 0.26 -8.34 17.83
CA PRO A 169 -0.91 -8.92 18.52
C PRO A 169 -1.37 -10.22 17.82
N TYR A 170 -2.12 -11.05 18.53
CA TYR A 170 -2.68 -12.27 17.95
C TYR A 170 -3.75 -11.89 16.93
N GLU A 171 -3.52 -12.23 15.67
CA GLU A 171 -4.42 -11.93 14.57
C GLU A 171 -4.44 -13.12 13.59
N VAL A 172 -5.62 -13.45 13.10
CA VAL A 172 -5.83 -14.57 12.17
C VAL A 172 -6.66 -14.10 10.99
N VAL A 173 -6.17 -14.34 9.78
CA VAL A 173 -6.94 -14.23 8.54
C VAL A 173 -7.16 -15.64 8.00
N LYS A 174 -8.42 -16.05 7.83
CA LYS A 174 -8.82 -17.30 7.18
C LYS A 174 -9.41 -16.98 5.82
N VAL A 175 -8.88 -17.62 4.78
CA VAL A 175 -9.41 -17.57 3.42
C VAL A 175 -9.95 -18.94 3.09
N ILE A 176 -11.27 -19.06 3.04
CA ILE A 176 -11.97 -20.30 2.68
C ILE A 176 -12.10 -20.35 1.17
N LEU A 177 -11.49 -21.35 0.53
CA LEU A 177 -11.38 -21.49 -0.92
C LEU A 177 -12.47 -22.44 -1.44
N GLU A 178 -13.46 -21.91 -2.15
CA GLU A 178 -14.44 -22.74 -2.86
C GLU A 178 -13.88 -23.25 -4.19
N LYS A 179 -13.20 -22.37 -4.94
CA LYS A 179 -12.60 -22.73 -6.22
C LYS A 179 -11.32 -21.95 -6.47
N VAL A 180 -10.23 -22.65 -6.72
CA VAL A 180 -8.99 -22.06 -7.22
C VAL A 180 -9.04 -22.02 -8.75
N LEU A 181 -8.77 -20.86 -9.35
CA LEU A 181 -8.79 -20.67 -10.79
C LEU A 181 -7.39 -20.62 -11.38
N ALA A 182 -6.48 -19.88 -10.74
CA ALA A 182 -5.10 -19.76 -11.20
C ALA A 182 -4.14 -19.53 -10.02
N LEU A 183 -2.92 -20.04 -10.16
CA LEU A 183 -1.82 -19.83 -9.24
C LEU A 183 -0.55 -19.50 -10.05
N LEU A 184 0.03 -18.34 -9.79
CA LEU A 184 1.34 -17.92 -10.28
C LEU A 184 2.33 -17.95 -9.12
N VAL A 185 3.32 -18.82 -9.17
CA VAL A 185 4.43 -18.85 -8.21
C VAL A 185 5.63 -18.15 -8.84
N VAL A 186 6.14 -17.11 -8.18
CA VAL A 186 7.27 -16.31 -8.67
C VAL A 186 8.51 -16.70 -7.89
N ASN A 187 9.53 -17.17 -8.60
CA ASN A 187 10.76 -17.67 -7.99
C ASN A 187 11.80 -16.58 -7.86
N HIS A 188 11.89 -15.72 -8.86
CA HIS A 188 12.90 -14.67 -8.96
C HIS A 188 12.18 -13.32 -8.92
N ILE A 189 12.32 -12.61 -7.80
CA ILE A 189 11.73 -11.29 -7.59
C ILE A 189 12.75 -10.38 -6.90
N ALA A 190 12.81 -9.11 -7.32
CA ALA A 190 13.76 -8.14 -6.80
C ALA A 190 13.58 -7.91 -5.29
N ARG A 191 14.69 -7.58 -4.62
CA ARG A 191 14.76 -7.24 -3.18
C ARG A 191 15.40 -5.87 -2.94
N GLU A 192 15.51 -5.06 -3.97
CA GLU A 192 16.08 -3.72 -3.86
C GLU A 192 15.22 -2.84 -2.96
N GLU A 193 15.88 -2.06 -2.12
CA GLU A 193 15.20 -1.03 -1.33
C GLU A 193 14.90 0.18 -2.22
N LEU A 194 13.74 0.80 -2.03
CA LEU A 194 13.36 1.99 -2.77
C LEU A 194 14.26 3.16 -2.35
N ALA A 195 15.12 3.63 -3.25
CA ALA A 195 15.81 4.91 -3.08
C ALA A 195 14.79 6.04 -3.25
N LEU A 196 14.36 6.62 -2.14
CA LEU A 196 13.50 7.81 -2.14
C LEU A 196 14.40 9.05 -2.18
N GLU A 197 14.34 9.80 -3.26
CA GLU A 197 14.87 11.16 -3.32
C GLU A 197 13.85 12.16 -2.77
N LYS A 198 14.32 13.29 -2.22
CA LYS A 198 13.49 14.37 -1.65
C LYS A 198 12.76 13.97 -0.37
N THR A 199 13.51 13.37 0.54
CA THR A 199 13.06 13.02 1.89
C THR A 199 13.07 14.23 2.83
N GLU A 200 12.49 14.07 4.02
CA GLU A 200 12.63 15.09 5.09
C GLU A 200 14.09 15.22 5.52
N ALA A 201 14.84 14.11 5.56
CA ALA A 201 16.27 14.11 5.86
C ALA A 201 17.09 14.89 4.82
N ASP A 202 16.70 14.88 3.55
CA ASP A 202 17.35 15.69 2.50
C ASP A 202 17.14 17.20 2.76
N LEU A 203 15.97 17.63 3.24
CA LEU A 203 15.73 19.03 3.63
C LEU A 203 16.56 19.42 4.85
N VAL A 204 16.65 18.53 5.84
CA VAL A 204 17.48 18.74 7.04
C VAL A 204 18.94 18.88 6.63
N SER A 205 19.46 17.95 5.82
CA SER A 205 20.85 17.98 5.33
C SER A 205 21.17 19.28 4.61
N ARG A 206 20.25 19.77 3.77
CA ARG A 206 20.41 21.06 3.10
C ARG A 206 20.49 22.23 4.08
N VAL A 207 19.69 22.23 5.15
CA VAL A 207 19.75 23.26 6.19
C VAL A 207 21.01 23.13 7.05
N VAL A 208 21.54 21.93 7.26
CA VAL A 208 22.82 21.72 7.95
C VAL A 208 23.97 22.31 7.13
N GLU A 209 23.96 22.09 5.82
CA GLU A 209 24.97 22.64 4.90
C GLU A 209 24.86 24.16 4.74
N GLU A 210 23.63 24.69 4.70
CA GLU A 210 23.36 26.12 4.51
C GLU A 210 22.26 26.61 5.49
N PRO A 211 22.60 26.84 6.79
CA PRO A 211 21.63 27.25 7.81
C PRO A 211 20.90 28.57 7.50
N GLU A 212 21.54 29.45 6.74
CA GLU A 212 21.00 30.74 6.30
C GLU A 212 19.75 30.60 5.42
N LEU A 213 19.52 29.43 4.81
CA LEU A 213 18.27 29.12 4.12
C LEU A 213 17.06 29.28 5.02
N VAL A 214 17.24 29.04 6.33
CA VAL A 214 16.20 29.18 7.34
C VAL A 214 16.17 30.60 7.87
N GLU A 215 17.23 31.05 8.54
CA GLU A 215 17.40 32.43 9.00
C GLU A 215 18.88 32.79 9.16
N GLU A 216 19.22 34.08 9.02
CA GLU A 216 20.59 34.58 9.15
C GLU A 216 21.12 34.39 10.59
N GLY A 217 22.32 33.83 10.72
CA GLY A 217 22.95 33.57 12.02
C GLY A 217 22.35 32.40 12.79
N LEU A 218 21.64 31.48 12.11
CA LEU A 218 21.21 30.21 12.69
C LEU A 218 22.42 29.27 12.84
N GLU A 219 22.65 28.78 14.05
CA GLU A 219 23.69 27.80 14.36
C GLU A 219 23.05 26.44 14.64
N VAL A 220 23.39 25.42 13.85
CA VAL A 220 22.90 24.05 14.09
C VAL A 220 23.64 23.44 15.28
N LEU A 221 22.87 22.97 16.27
CA LEU A 221 23.41 22.34 17.48
C LEU A 221 23.38 20.81 17.39
N ASP A 222 22.29 20.26 16.87
CA ASP A 222 22.08 18.82 16.80
C ASP A 222 21.07 18.47 15.71
N VAL A 223 21.19 17.26 15.16
CA VAL A 223 20.28 16.68 14.16
C VAL A 223 19.74 15.39 14.73
N GLU A 224 18.43 15.15 14.54
CA GLU A 224 17.75 14.02 15.20
C GLU A 224 17.93 14.03 16.73
N HIS A 225 17.74 15.20 17.36
CA HIS A 225 17.93 15.38 18.80
C HIS A 225 16.90 14.54 19.60
N PRO A 226 17.35 13.58 20.43
CA PRO A 226 16.45 12.65 21.10
C PRO A 226 15.71 13.30 22.28
N THR A 227 14.40 13.01 22.39
CA THR A 227 13.57 13.44 23.51
C THR A 227 12.67 12.30 24.02
N PRO A 228 12.19 12.35 25.27
CA PRO A 228 11.12 11.49 25.76
C PRO A 228 9.88 11.38 24.85
N LEU A 229 9.59 12.41 24.04
CA LEU A 229 8.40 12.52 23.22
C LEU A 229 8.62 12.15 21.75
N GLY A 230 9.83 11.70 21.41
CA GLY A 230 10.28 11.41 20.05
C GLY A 230 11.54 12.19 19.72
N THR A 231 11.84 12.34 18.44
CA THR A 231 13.06 12.99 18.00
C THR A 231 12.73 14.35 17.38
N ILE A 232 13.49 15.40 17.71
CA ILE A 232 13.43 16.70 17.04
C ILE A 232 14.31 16.62 15.80
N ASP A 233 13.78 16.99 14.64
CA ASP A 233 14.50 16.87 13.36
C ASP A 233 15.82 17.66 13.37
N LEU A 234 15.78 18.92 13.82
CA LEU A 234 16.97 19.75 13.97
C LEU A 234 16.80 20.71 15.15
N LEU A 235 17.80 20.74 16.03
CA LEU A 235 17.91 21.70 17.12
C LEU A 235 18.98 22.72 16.76
N ALA A 236 18.62 24.00 16.84
CA ALA A 236 19.52 25.11 16.51
C ALA A 236 19.50 26.20 17.57
N ARG A 237 20.34 27.22 17.36
CA ARG A 237 20.40 28.46 18.12
C ARG A 237 20.29 29.64 17.18
N ASP A 238 19.42 30.59 17.50
CA ASP A 238 19.32 31.83 16.73
C ASP A 238 20.43 32.83 17.12
N ARG A 239 20.57 33.90 16.34
CA ARG A 239 21.53 34.99 16.61
C ARG A 239 21.35 35.64 18.00
N GLY A 240 20.14 35.57 18.57
CA GLY A 240 19.81 36.06 19.91
C GLY A 240 20.16 35.07 21.04
N GLY A 241 20.70 33.89 20.70
CA GLY A 241 21.06 32.85 21.66
C GLY A 241 19.90 31.97 22.12
N ARG A 242 18.70 32.09 21.52
CA ARG A 242 17.53 31.26 21.85
C ARG A 242 17.61 29.93 21.10
N LEU A 243 17.13 28.86 21.73
CA LEU A 243 16.99 27.57 21.07
C LEU A 243 15.87 27.63 20.03
N VAL A 244 16.11 27.03 18.88
CA VAL A 244 15.16 26.91 17.77
C VAL A 244 14.91 25.42 17.52
N VAL A 245 13.71 24.97 17.87
CA VAL A 245 13.24 23.62 17.57
C VAL A 245 12.68 23.63 16.14
N CYS A 246 13.32 22.92 15.23
CA CYS A 246 12.92 22.85 13.84
C CYS A 246 12.23 21.51 13.54
N GLU A 247 11.05 21.58 12.92
CA GLU A 247 10.30 20.42 12.43
C GLU A 247 10.17 20.54 10.91
N PHE A 248 10.51 19.48 10.18
CA PHE A 248 10.53 19.46 8.72
C PHE A 248 9.37 18.64 8.16
N LYS A 249 8.84 19.10 7.02
CA LYS A 249 7.92 18.32 6.20
C LYS A 249 8.31 18.40 4.73
N ARG A 250 8.42 17.26 4.05
CA ARG A 250 8.72 17.20 2.61
C ARG A 250 7.53 17.62 1.72
N SER A 251 6.33 17.70 2.28
CA SER A 251 5.08 18.04 1.59
C SER A 251 4.31 19.12 2.35
N VAL A 252 3.07 19.38 1.95
CA VAL A 252 2.19 20.35 2.63
C VAL A 252 2.01 19.95 4.10
N ALA A 253 2.37 20.85 5.02
CA ALA A 253 2.25 20.61 6.45
C ALA A 253 0.80 20.75 6.95
N GLY A 254 0.37 19.77 7.75
CA GLY A 254 -0.94 19.69 8.38
C GLY A 254 -0.94 20.07 9.86
N LEU A 255 -2.07 19.84 10.53
CA LEU A 255 -2.23 20.08 11.98
C LEU A 255 -1.37 19.15 12.84
N ASP A 256 -1.08 17.96 12.33
CA ASP A 256 -0.18 16.97 12.90
C ASP A 256 1.23 17.54 13.09
N ALA A 257 1.79 18.16 12.05
CA ALA A 257 3.12 18.79 12.11
C ALA A 257 3.18 19.91 13.16
N VAL A 258 2.15 20.76 13.21
CA VAL A 258 2.07 21.84 14.21
C VAL A 258 1.96 21.28 15.63
N SER A 259 1.18 20.21 15.81
CA SER A 259 1.00 19.56 17.11
C SER A 259 2.28 18.87 17.59
N GLN A 260 3.04 18.29 16.66
CA GLN A 260 4.34 17.68 16.90
C GLN A 260 5.37 18.75 17.33
N LEU A 261 5.53 19.82 16.54
CA LEU A 261 6.40 20.94 16.87
C LEU A 261 6.08 21.53 18.24
N ARG A 262 4.79 21.75 18.54
CA ARG A 262 4.35 22.26 19.85
C ARG A 262 4.86 21.39 20.99
N ARG A 263 4.71 20.07 20.91
CA ARG A 263 5.13 19.13 21.96
C ARG A 263 6.63 19.28 22.27
N TYR A 264 7.45 19.39 21.23
CA TYR A 264 8.90 19.54 21.39
C TYR A 264 9.26 20.91 21.98
N VAL A 265 8.62 21.99 21.50
CA VAL A 265 8.85 23.33 22.04
C VAL A 265 8.45 23.42 23.51
N GLU A 266 7.27 22.88 23.88
CA GLU A 266 6.79 22.86 25.28
C GLU A 266 7.79 22.11 26.16
N GLN A 267 8.29 20.95 25.72
CA GLN A 267 9.27 20.18 26.46
C GLN A 267 10.61 20.91 26.61
N MET A 268 11.15 21.49 25.53
CA MET A 268 12.40 22.24 25.61
C MET A 268 12.23 23.49 26.48
N ALA A 269 11.06 24.12 26.45
CA ALA A 269 10.73 25.26 27.30
C ALA A 269 10.65 24.89 28.78
N GLU A 270 10.21 23.67 29.13
CA GLU A 270 10.22 23.18 30.52
C GLU A 270 11.66 23.09 31.08
N VAL A 271 12.63 22.71 30.24
CA VAL A 271 14.03 22.54 30.65
C VAL A 271 14.80 23.87 30.62
N HIS A 272 14.58 24.70 29.60
CA HIS A 272 15.43 25.88 29.34
C HIS A 272 14.76 27.23 29.66
N GLY A 273 13.45 27.24 29.87
CA GLY A 273 12.64 28.46 30.04
C GLY A 273 11.92 28.85 28.75
N ARG A 274 10.66 29.28 28.89
CA ARG A 274 9.74 29.53 27.77
C ARG A 274 10.15 30.69 26.86
N ASP A 275 10.84 31.68 27.40
CA ASP A 275 11.36 32.85 26.69
C ASP A 275 12.63 32.53 25.86
N LYS A 276 13.25 31.37 26.10
CA LYS A 276 14.50 30.96 25.45
C LYS A 276 14.32 29.94 24.33
N VAL A 277 13.08 29.56 24.01
CA VAL A 277 12.78 28.53 23.01
C VAL A 277 11.78 29.04 21.97
N ARG A 278 12.12 28.86 20.70
CA ARG A 278 11.25 29.08 19.53
C ARG A 278 10.98 27.75 18.85
N GLY A 279 9.87 27.68 18.13
CA GLY A 279 9.58 26.56 17.24
C GLY A 279 9.37 27.04 15.82
N LEU A 280 10.00 26.36 14.87
CA LEU A 280 9.97 26.69 13.46
C LEU A 280 9.56 25.47 12.63
N LEU A 281 8.43 25.58 11.94
CA LEU A 281 7.96 24.57 11.00
C LEU A 281 8.50 24.89 9.60
N ILE A 282 9.24 23.96 9.00
CA ILE A 282 9.90 24.12 7.71
C ILE A 282 9.25 23.18 6.70
N ALA A 283 8.57 23.74 5.69
CA ALA A 283 7.89 22.92 4.67
C ALA A 283 7.65 23.68 3.35
N PRO A 284 7.47 22.99 2.20
CA PRO A 284 7.15 23.62 0.92
C PRO A 284 5.85 24.44 0.92
N ALA A 285 4.90 24.04 1.76
CA ALA A 285 3.62 24.70 1.97
C ALA A 285 3.00 24.27 3.31
N ILE A 286 1.98 24.99 3.76
CA ILE A 286 1.20 24.69 4.97
C ILE A 286 -0.29 24.89 4.69
N THR A 287 -1.14 24.05 5.27
CA THR A 287 -2.61 24.24 5.16
C THR A 287 -3.07 25.48 5.92
N SER A 288 -4.14 26.14 5.47
CA SER A 288 -4.67 27.35 6.11
C SER A 288 -5.09 27.13 7.57
N THR A 289 -5.67 25.98 7.88
CA THR A 289 -6.03 25.59 9.25
C THR A 289 -4.79 25.38 10.12
N ALA A 290 -3.74 24.75 9.60
CA ALA A 290 -2.49 24.57 10.32
C ALA A 290 -1.77 25.91 10.56
N MET A 291 -1.72 26.80 9.56
CA MET A 291 -1.13 28.14 9.70
C MET A 291 -1.81 28.95 10.81
N ARG A 292 -3.15 28.93 10.88
CA ARG A 292 -3.91 29.59 11.96
C ARG A 292 -3.60 29.00 13.33
N TYR A 293 -3.45 27.67 13.41
CA TYR A 293 -3.14 27.01 14.67
C TYR A 293 -1.70 27.31 15.13
N LEU A 294 -0.74 27.28 14.20
CA LEU A 294 0.66 27.63 14.40
C LEU A 294 0.79 29.06 14.95
N ALA A 295 0.11 30.02 14.32
CA ALA A 295 0.07 31.41 14.78
C ALA A 295 -0.54 31.56 16.19
N LYS A 296 -1.62 30.82 16.50
CA LYS A 296 -2.23 30.82 17.84
C LYS A 296 -1.27 30.35 18.94
N LEU A 297 -0.33 29.48 18.60
CA LEU A 297 0.66 28.94 19.52
C LEU A 297 1.92 29.82 19.63
N GLY A 298 2.04 30.88 18.82
CA GLY A 298 3.26 31.68 18.74
C GLY A 298 4.44 30.94 18.11
N LEU A 299 4.16 29.93 17.28
CA LEU A 299 5.15 29.18 16.52
C LEU A 299 5.35 29.83 15.15
N GLU A 300 6.47 29.54 14.50
CA GLU A 300 6.90 30.19 13.26
C GLU A 300 6.87 29.22 12.07
N TYR A 301 6.75 29.76 10.87
CA TYR A 301 6.74 28.97 9.62
C TYR A 301 7.76 29.53 8.64
N LYS A 302 8.59 28.64 8.07
CA LYS A 302 9.50 28.94 6.97
C LYS A 302 9.15 28.06 5.77
N ARG A 303 8.96 28.71 4.62
CA ARG A 303 8.82 28.00 3.36
C ARG A 303 10.20 27.59 2.85
N LEU A 304 10.40 26.30 2.63
CA LEU A 304 11.60 25.73 2.00
C LEU A 304 11.20 24.61 1.05
N THR A 305 11.80 24.57 -0.13
CA THR A 305 11.62 23.51 -1.13
C THR A 305 12.95 22.81 -1.39
N PHE A 306 12.92 21.65 -2.04
CA PHE A 306 14.11 21.09 -2.70
C PHE A 306 14.57 22.02 -3.81
#